data_AF-A0A2G8ICJ0-F1
#
_entry.id   AF-A0A2G8ICJ0-F1
#
_cell.length_a   1.000
_cell.length_b   1.000
_cell.length_c   1.000
_cell.angle_alpha   90.00
_cell.angle_beta   90.00
_cell.angle_gamma   90.00
#
_symmetry.space_group_name_H-M   'P 1'
#
loop_
_entity.id
_entity.type
_entity.pdbx_description
1 polymer ?
#
loop_
_entity_poly.entity_id
_entity_poly.type
_entity_poly.pdbx_seq_one_letter_code
_entity_poly.pdbx_strand_id
1 'polypeptide(L)'
;MFIDGQLSAFMSGFKDQNNTTLIIPRLSINNDFLFYSPGLMLVNETIKYLYNQSTIRELDLSQGTEKYKFDMGGESHITKWFKI
;
A
#
# COMPACT_ATOMS: atom_id res chain seq x y z
N MET A 1 -11.80 -0.38 1.77
CA MET A 1 -12.46 -1.12 0.68
C MET A 1 -13.59 -1.94 1.28
N PHE A 2 -14.72 -1.99 0.59
CA PHE A 2 -15.87 -2.79 1.00
C PHE A 2 -16.16 -3.87 -0.05
N ILE A 3 -16.54 -5.06 0.40
CA ILE A 3 -17.10 -6.13 -0.44
C ILE A 3 -18.47 -6.45 0.16
N ASP A 4 -19.53 -6.39 -0.65
CA ASP A 4 -20.92 -6.61 -0.22
C ASP A 4 -21.32 -5.79 1.02
N GLY A 5 -20.90 -4.51 1.05
CA GLY A 5 -21.20 -3.58 2.14
C GLY A 5 -20.40 -3.79 3.42
N GLN A 6 -19.50 -4.78 3.48
CA GLN A 6 -18.66 -5.07 4.66
C GLN A 6 -17.21 -4.65 4.46
N LEU A 7 -16.56 -4.17 5.52
CA LEU A 7 -15.16 -3.72 5.47
C LEU A 7 -14.24 -4.93 5.25
N SER A 8 -13.60 -4.98 4.08
CA SER A 8 -12.76 -6.12 3.67
C SER A 8 -11.26 -5.83 3.78
N ALA A 9 -10.85 -4.59 3.51
CA ALA A 9 -9.46 -4.15 3.68
C ALA A 9 -9.38 -2.65 3.93
N PHE A 10 -8.33 -2.22 4.62
CA PHE A 10 -8.06 -0.83 4.95
C PHE A 10 -6.56 -0.54 4.86
N MET A 11 -6.20 0.63 4.34
CA MET A 11 -4.84 1.15 4.40
C MET A 11 -4.85 2.56 4.95
N SER A 12 -3.79 2.92 5.68
CA SER A 12 -3.58 4.28 6.17
C SER A 12 -2.12 4.66 6.06
N GLY A 13 -1.88 5.95 5.81
CA GLY A 13 -0.54 6.46 5.59
C GLY A 13 -0.49 7.97 5.49
N PHE A 14 0.66 8.47 5.04
CA PHE A 14 0.95 9.90 4.93
C PHE A 14 1.72 10.19 3.63
N LYS A 15 1.67 11.44 3.18
CA LYS A 15 2.45 11.90 2.04
C LYS A 15 3.83 12.34 2.49
N ASP A 16 4.80 12.21 1.60
CA ASP A 16 6.11 12.82 1.79
C ASP A 16 6.04 14.36 1.68
N GLN A 17 7.17 15.03 1.93
CA GLN A 17 7.24 16.50 1.87
C GLN A 17 6.96 17.05 0.47
N ASN A 18 7.30 16.32 -0.59
CA ASN A 18 7.08 16.75 -1.97
C ASN A 18 5.68 16.42 -2.49
N ASN A 19 4.85 15.70 -1.72
CA ASN A 19 3.55 15.18 -2.14
C ASN A 19 3.61 14.31 -3.42
N THR A 20 4.73 13.63 -3.64
CA THR A 20 4.97 12.72 -4.78
C THR A 20 4.93 11.25 -4.36
N THR A 21 5.03 10.97 -3.06
CA THR A 21 5.04 9.62 -2.50
C THR A 21 3.96 9.48 -1.44
N LEU A 22 3.20 8.39 -1.51
CA LEU A 22 2.27 7.98 -0.45
C LEU A 22 2.87 6.80 0.32
N ILE A 23 3.18 7.02 1.59
CA ILE A 23 3.82 6.02 2.46
C ILE A 23 2.74 5.33 3.29
N ILE A 24 2.61 4.02 3.14
CA ILE A 24 1.59 3.15 3.73
C ILE A 24 2.24 2.22 4.77
N PRO A 25 2.38 2.65 6.04
CA PRO A 25 2.88 1.81 7.11
C PRO A 25 1.88 0.75 7.57
N ARG A 26 0.59 0.88 7.21
CA ARG A 26 -0.46 -0.02 7.66
C ARG A 26 -1.40 -0.43 6.55
N LEU A 27 -1.41 -1.73 6.28
CA LEU A 27 -2.43 -2.45 5.52
C LEU A 27 -3.06 -3.48 6.46
N SER A 28 -4.38 -3.51 6.54
CA SER A 28 -5.13 -4.48 7.34
C SER A 28 -6.19 -5.13 6.49
N ILE A 29 -6.34 -6.44 6.65
CA ILE A 29 -7.24 -7.30 5.87
C ILE A 29 -8.21 -7.98 6.83
N ASN A 30 -9.48 -8.03 6.45
CA ASN A 30 -10.46 -8.88 7.11
C ASN A 30 -10.32 -10.32 6.57
N ASN A 31 -10.10 -11.27 7.49
CA ASN A 31 -9.83 -12.67 7.15
C ASN A 31 -11.01 -13.36 6.45
N ASP A 32 -12.24 -12.91 6.68
CA ASP A 32 -13.45 -13.47 6.06
C ASP A 32 -13.45 -13.31 4.53
N PHE A 33 -12.64 -12.38 4.01
CA PHE A 33 -12.57 -12.05 2.59
C PHE A 33 -11.27 -12.50 1.91
N LEU A 34 -10.42 -13.30 2.58
CA LEU A 34 -9.08 -13.66 2.07
C LEU A 34 -9.08 -14.25 0.66
N PHE A 35 -10.11 -15.02 0.31
CA PHE A 35 -10.27 -15.61 -1.02
C PHE A 35 -10.20 -14.55 -2.14
N TYR A 36 -10.71 -13.35 -1.90
CA TYR A 36 -10.73 -12.26 -2.87
C TYR A 36 -9.42 -11.47 -2.92
N SER A 37 -8.44 -11.78 -2.07
CA SER A 37 -7.19 -11.02 -1.95
C SER A 37 -7.41 -9.51 -1.75
N PRO A 38 -8.22 -9.09 -0.75
CA PRO A 38 -8.74 -7.73 -0.69
C PRO A 38 -7.64 -6.68 -0.46
N GLY A 39 -6.52 -7.05 0.18
CA GLY A 39 -5.36 -6.17 0.30
C GLY A 39 -4.72 -5.85 -1.06
N LEU A 40 -4.52 -6.85 -1.92
CA LEU A 40 -3.98 -6.68 -3.27
C LEU A 40 -4.90 -5.83 -4.14
N MET A 41 -6.21 -6.10 -4.10
CA MET A 41 -7.20 -5.29 -4.82
C MET A 41 -7.14 -3.83 -4.39
N LEU A 42 -7.08 -3.58 -3.08
CA LEU A 42 -7.01 -2.21 -2.55
C LEU A 42 -5.72 -1.50 -2.97
N VAL A 43 -4.57 -2.17 -2.94
CA VAL A 43 -3.30 -1.62 -3.42
C VAL A 43 -3.40 -1.26 -4.91
N ASN A 44 -3.87 -2.20 -5.74
CA ASN A 44 -4.00 -2.01 -7.19
C ASN A 44 -4.91 -0.84 -7.57
N GLU A 45 -6.11 -0.78 -6.96
CA GLU A 45 -7.05 0.31 -7.24
C GLU A 45 -6.54 1.66 -6.70
N THR A 46 -5.78 1.64 -5.60
CA THR A 46 -5.10 2.84 -5.10
C THR A 46 -4.06 3.34 -6.11
N ILE A 47 -3.22 2.47 -6.66
CA ILE A 47 -2.22 2.83 -7.69
C ILE A 47 -2.91 3.47 -8.89
N LYS A 48 -3.98 2.85 -9.42
CA LYS A 48 -4.74 3.39 -10.54
C LYS A 48 -5.36 4.75 -10.23
N TYR A 49 -5.94 4.91 -9.04
CA TYR A 49 -6.51 6.18 -8.62
C TYR A 49 -5.45 7.27 -8.55
N LEU A 50 -4.33 7.01 -7.87
CA LEU A 50 -3.23 7.98 -7.71
C LEU A 50 -2.60 8.38 -9.04
N TYR A 51 -2.40 7.42 -9.94
CA TYR A 51 -1.88 7.68 -11.28
C TYR A 51 -2.75 8.66 -12.05
N ASN A 52 -4.07 8.47 -12.01
CA ASN A 52 -5.02 9.27 -12.79
C ASN A 52 -5.41 10.60 -12.12
N GLN A 53 -5.40 10.67 -10.78
CA GLN A 53 -6.05 11.75 -10.02
C GLN A 53 -5.09 12.57 -9.16
N SER A 54 -3.79 12.29 -9.17
CA SER A 54 -2.83 12.99 -8.32
C SER A 54 -1.46 13.14 -8.98
N THR A 55 -0.56 13.86 -8.32
CA THR A 55 0.88 13.94 -8.64
C THR A 55 1.70 12.80 -8.03
N ILE A 56 1.08 11.92 -7.23
CA ILE A 56 1.76 10.84 -6.54
C ILE A 56 2.18 9.76 -7.56
N ARG A 57 3.47 9.44 -7.59
CA ARG A 57 4.05 8.46 -8.53
C ARG A 57 4.76 7.30 -7.83
N GLU A 58 4.78 7.33 -6.50
CA GLU A 58 5.32 6.27 -5.69
C GLU A 58 4.34 5.90 -4.58
N LEU A 59 4.12 4.59 -4.42
CA LEU A 59 3.36 4.00 -3.32
C LEU A 59 4.32 3.14 -2.50
N ASP A 60 4.80 3.69 -1.40
CA ASP A 60 5.73 3.00 -0.50
C ASP A 60 4.93 2.14 0.50
N LEU A 61 4.98 0.82 0.31
CA LEU A 61 4.33 -0.16 1.20
C LEU A 61 5.13 -0.47 2.48
N SER A 62 6.11 0.37 2.78
CA SER A 62 6.97 0.33 3.96
C SER A 62 7.76 -0.99 4.10
N GLN A 63 8.45 -1.12 5.23
CA GLN A 63 9.34 -2.24 5.54
C GLN A 63 8.63 -3.61 5.46
N GLY A 64 9.36 -4.63 5.03
CA GLY A 64 8.90 -6.01 4.98
C GLY A 64 9.27 -6.70 3.67
N THR A 65 9.18 -8.02 3.65
CA THR A 65 9.54 -8.89 2.52
C THR A 65 8.37 -9.72 2.02
N GLU A 66 7.15 -9.29 2.32
CA GLU A 66 5.93 -9.97 1.89
C GLU A 66 5.85 -10.03 0.36
N LYS A 67 5.63 -11.24 -0.18
CA LYS A 67 5.64 -11.52 -1.63
C LYS A 67 4.81 -10.53 -2.46
N TYR A 68 3.64 -10.15 -1.96
CA TYR A 68 2.70 -9.27 -2.67
C TYR A 68 3.30 -7.89 -3.00
N LYS A 69 4.27 -7.40 -2.21
CA LYS A 69 4.94 -6.12 -2.47
C LYS A 69 5.74 -6.20 -3.77
N PHE A 70 6.47 -7.28 -3.95
CA PHE A 70 7.28 -7.55 -5.16
C PHE A 70 6.40 -7.89 -6.36
N ASP A 71 5.33 -8.66 -6.17
CA ASP A 71 4.36 -8.99 -7.23
C ASP A 71 3.73 -7.72 -7.84
N MET A 72 3.62 -6.65 -7.05
CA MET A 72 3.09 -5.34 -7.47
C MET A 72 4.16 -4.38 -8.00
N GLY A 73 5.38 -4.87 -8.23
CA GLY A 73 6.50 -4.07 -8.76
C GLY A 73 7.32 -3.33 -7.69
N GLY A 74 7.15 -3.67 -6.42
CA GLY A 74 7.93 -3.10 -5.33
C GLY A 74 9.41 -3.51 -5.41
N GLU A 75 10.29 -2.56 -5.12
CA GLU A 75 11.74 -2.76 -5.08
C GLU A 75 12.27 -2.67 -3.64
N SER A 76 13.39 -3.34 -3.37
CA SER A 76 14.00 -3.28 -2.04
C SER A 76 14.68 -1.95 -1.81
N HIS A 77 14.26 -1.25 -0.75
CA HIS A 77 14.91 -0.03 -0.27
C HIS A 77 15.72 -0.30 1.00
N ILE A 78 16.99 0.09 1.02
CA ILE A 78 17.87 -0.10 2.18
C ILE A 78 17.77 1.12 3.11
N THR A 79 17.18 0.91 4.29
CA THR A 79 17.19 1.92 5.36
C THR A 79 18.43 1.73 6.23
N LYS A 80 19.28 2.77 6.31
CA LYS A 80 20.46 2.78 7.20
C LYS A 80 20.11 3.52 8.49
N TRP A 81 20.49 2.93 9.62
CA TRP A 81 20.34 3.54 10.94
C TRP A 81 21.72 3.91 11.48
N PHE A 82 21.87 5.14 11.96
CA PHE A 82 23.07 5.58 12.66
C PHE A 82 22.81 5.45 14.15
N LYS A 83 23.73 4.80 14.87
CA LYS A 83 23.70 4.79 16.33
C LYS A 83 24.27 6.13 16.79
N ILE A 84 23.44 6.95 17.42
CA ILE A 84 23.85 8.16 18.14
C ILE A 84 24.27 7.76 19.55
#